data_AF-A0A7W9X683-F1
#
_entry.id   AF-A0A7W9X683-F1
#
_cell.length_a   1.000
_cell.length_b   1.000
_cell.length_c   1.000
_cell.angle_alpha   90.00
_cell.angle_beta   90.00
_cell.angle_gamma   90.00
#
_symmetry.space_group_name_H-M   'P 1'
#
loop_
_entity.id
_entity.type
_entity.pdbx_description
1 polymer ?
#
loop_
_entity_poly.entity_id
_entity_poly.type
_entity_poly.pdbx_seq_one_letter_code
_entity_poly.pdbx_strand_id
1 'polypeptide(L)'
;MKKLILLGVALVPAFALAQNNNFTLNGKIGGLDNHAKVYLTYVESDKLKKDSSTVQNGVFQFSGTVYEPALAQLVVDHTGNSSLIRNVDETSLYLEKGIINITGKDSVKTAVITDSRVNEDEKKYEAMIDPVLQSGADSRKKIREIQQNYIQQNADSYISLQILLQLSRSDVAAPTLKQLYDGLSVDLQNTSTGKKLGQSIEASIATMIGTMAPVFTQNDVNDKPINLADFRGKYVLLDFWASWCGPCRAENPNYVKAYNKYKDKNFTILSVSLDRPGKKDAWLAAIKHDGLEWTQVSDLKFWDNAAAKLYDVRSVPQNFLIDPTGKIIAKNLRGDDLTKKLASLFN
;
A
#
# COMPACT_ATOMS: atom_id res chain seq x y z
N MET A 1 36.95 49.80 34.52
CA MET A 1 35.49 49.92 34.75
C MET A 1 34.81 49.71 33.40
N LYS A 2 34.25 48.52 33.13
CA LYS A 2 32.79 48.21 33.07
C LYS A 2 32.08 49.10 32.03
N LYS A 3 31.42 48.61 30.97
CA LYS A 3 30.56 47.41 30.83
C LYS A 3 30.46 46.97 29.36
N LEU A 4 30.43 45.66 29.10
CA LEU A 4 29.98 45.06 27.83
C LEU A 4 28.45 45.11 27.74
N ILE A 5 27.93 45.43 26.55
CA ILE A 5 26.52 45.33 26.18
C ILE A 5 26.32 43.97 25.50
N LEU A 6 25.58 43.06 26.14
CA LEU A 6 25.10 41.82 25.51
C LEU A 6 23.73 42.09 24.87
N LEU A 7 23.64 41.96 23.55
CA LEU A 7 22.36 41.81 22.84
C LEU A 7 21.85 40.37 23.07
N GLY A 8 20.75 40.23 23.82
CA GLY A 8 20.01 38.98 23.93
C GLY A 8 19.03 38.84 22.78
N VAL A 9 19.30 37.93 21.84
CA VAL A 9 18.33 37.44 20.86
C VAL A 9 17.36 36.52 21.62
N ALA A 10 16.10 36.92 21.73
CA ALA A 10 15.04 36.08 22.27
C ALA A 10 14.71 34.99 21.23
N LEU A 11 15.11 33.74 21.50
CA LEU A 11 14.52 32.57 20.85
C LEU A 11 13.06 32.46 21.30
N VAL A 12 12.11 32.69 20.39
CA VAL A 12 10.72 32.29 20.59
C VAL A 12 10.66 30.77 20.36
N PRO A 13 10.24 29.96 21.35
CA PRO A 13 9.97 28.55 21.10
C PRO A 13 8.76 28.46 20.17
N ALA A 14 8.93 27.84 19.01
CA ALA A 14 7.81 27.45 18.17
C ALA A 14 6.90 26.52 18.99
N PHE A 15 5.73 27.03 19.40
CA PHE A 15 4.66 26.20 19.91
C PHE A 15 4.28 25.23 18.80
N ALA A 16 4.65 23.95 18.97
CA ALA A 16 4.00 22.87 18.26
C ALA A 16 2.52 22.92 18.66
N LEU A 17 1.66 23.44 17.77
CA LEU A 17 0.23 23.26 17.91
C LEU A 17 -0.01 21.75 17.94
N ALA A 18 -0.37 21.21 19.10
CA ALA A 18 -0.85 19.85 19.19
C ALA A 18 -2.07 19.74 18.27
N GLN A 19 -1.91 19.09 17.12
CA GLN A 19 -3.03 18.82 16.23
C GLN A 19 -4.01 17.93 17.02
N ASN A 20 -5.14 18.51 17.42
CA ASN A 20 -6.21 17.79 18.07
C ASN A 20 -6.84 16.85 17.03
N ASN A 21 -6.48 15.57 17.10
CA ASN A 21 -6.90 14.49 16.21
C ASN A 21 -7.96 13.60 16.86
N ASN A 22 -8.70 14.16 17.82
CA ASN A 22 -9.72 13.42 18.54
C ASN A 22 -10.96 13.22 17.66
N PHE A 23 -11.54 12.02 17.76
CA PHE A 23 -12.88 11.73 17.26
C PHE A 23 -13.82 11.41 18.41
N THR A 24 -15.09 11.69 18.20
CA THR A 24 -16.19 11.19 19.03
C THR A 24 -17.26 10.61 18.11
N LEU A 25 -17.54 9.32 18.24
CA LEU A 25 -18.64 8.64 17.56
C LEU A 25 -19.81 8.50 18.54
N ASN A 26 -20.90 9.21 18.29
CA ASN A 26 -22.14 9.09 19.05
C ASN A 26 -23.11 8.17 18.32
N GLY A 27 -23.57 7.14 19.00
CA GLY A 27 -24.57 6.22 18.47
C GLY A 27 -25.92 6.37 19.15
N LYS A 28 -26.99 6.33 18.35
CA LYS A 28 -28.37 6.22 18.83
C LYS A 28 -29.15 5.22 17.98
N ILE A 29 -29.35 4.02 18.49
CA ILE A 29 -30.07 2.94 17.82
C ILE A 29 -31.27 2.57 18.67
N GLY A 30 -32.47 2.72 18.12
CA GLY A 30 -33.70 2.34 18.81
C GLY A 30 -33.75 0.81 19.06
N GLY A 31 -34.46 0.40 20.10
CA GLY A 31 -34.62 -1.01 20.44
C GLY A 31 -33.41 -1.68 21.13
N LEU A 32 -32.23 -1.05 21.16
CA LEU A 32 -31.12 -1.54 21.97
C LEU A 32 -31.35 -1.23 23.44
N ASP A 33 -31.39 -2.29 24.25
CA ASP A 33 -31.49 -2.19 25.71
C ASP A 33 -30.10 -2.16 26.37
N ASN A 34 -30.06 -2.19 27.70
CA ASN A 34 -28.84 -2.13 28.50
C ASN A 34 -28.05 -3.45 28.55
N HIS A 35 -28.58 -4.54 28.02
CA HIS A 35 -27.84 -5.80 27.86
C HIS A 35 -26.95 -5.74 26.61
N ALA A 36 -27.34 -4.95 25.61
CA ALA A 36 -26.57 -4.81 24.38
C ALA A 36 -25.19 -4.19 24.63
N LYS A 37 -24.22 -4.63 23.83
CA LYS A 37 -22.86 -4.09 23.81
C LYS A 37 -22.43 -3.81 22.38
N VAL A 38 -21.81 -2.66 22.17
CA VAL A 38 -21.32 -2.25 20.85
C VAL A 38 -19.81 -2.37 20.82
N TYR A 39 -19.27 -2.90 19.74
CA TYR A 39 -17.84 -3.07 19.53
C TYR A 39 -17.40 -2.23 18.33
N LEU A 40 -16.26 -1.55 18.48
CA LEU A 40 -15.64 -0.76 17.42
C LEU A 40 -14.26 -1.35 17.14
N THR A 41 -14.02 -1.74 15.89
CA THR A 41 -12.71 -2.25 15.45
C THR A 41 -12.22 -1.45 14.25
N TYR A 42 -10.99 -0.98 14.30
CA TYR A 42 -10.39 -0.21 13.21
C TYR A 42 -8.87 -0.39 13.18
N VAL A 43 -8.23 -0.02 12.08
CA VAL A 43 -6.77 -0.04 11.96
C VAL A 43 -6.25 1.39 11.96
N GLU A 44 -5.33 1.69 12.88
CA GLU A 44 -4.63 2.97 12.94
C GLU A 44 -3.13 2.68 12.93
N SER A 45 -2.39 3.26 11.98
CA SER A 45 -0.93 3.07 11.85
C SER A 45 -0.50 1.59 11.89
N ASP A 46 -1.17 0.76 11.08
CA ASP A 46 -0.96 -0.70 10.97
C ASP A 46 -1.22 -1.49 12.28
N LYS A 47 -1.87 -0.88 13.27
CA LYS A 47 -2.26 -1.52 14.53
C LYS A 47 -3.77 -1.65 14.62
N LEU A 48 -4.22 -2.86 14.89
CA LEU A 48 -5.62 -3.13 15.18
C LEU A 48 -6.00 -2.50 16.52
N LYS A 49 -7.02 -1.65 16.49
CA LYS A 49 -7.68 -1.07 17.66
C LYS A 49 -9.01 -1.76 17.85
N LYS A 50 -9.34 -2.08 19.09
CA LYS A 50 -10.63 -2.64 19.49
C LYS A 50 -11.09 -1.91 20.73
N ASP A 51 -12.35 -1.50 20.73
CA ASP A 51 -13.00 -0.87 21.86
C ASP A 51 -14.44 -1.39 21.98
N SER A 52 -15.08 -1.13 23.11
CA SER A 52 -16.48 -1.45 23.33
C SER A 52 -17.19 -0.44 24.21
N SER A 53 -18.45 -0.16 23.90
CA SER A 53 -19.33 0.67 24.72
C SER A 53 -20.53 -0.14 25.19
N THR A 54 -20.92 0.05 26.44
CA THR A 54 -22.26 -0.33 26.91
C THR A 54 -23.30 0.57 26.26
N VAL A 55 -24.55 0.09 26.19
CA VAL A 55 -25.68 0.88 25.68
C VAL A 55 -26.57 1.35 26.85
N GLN A 56 -27.03 2.59 26.78
CA GLN A 56 -28.03 3.13 27.71
C GLN A 56 -29.15 3.81 26.91
N ASN A 57 -30.37 3.29 27.00
CA ASN A 57 -31.53 3.80 26.26
C ASN A 57 -31.27 3.95 24.75
N GLY A 58 -30.62 2.96 24.14
CA GLY A 58 -30.22 2.98 22.73
C GLY A 58 -29.00 3.85 22.41
N VAL A 59 -28.39 4.51 23.40
CA VAL A 59 -27.25 5.43 23.21
C VAL A 59 -25.95 4.75 23.59
N PHE A 60 -24.92 4.95 22.76
CA PHE A 60 -23.53 4.56 23.03
C PHE A 60 -22.56 5.62 22.51
N GLN A 61 -21.32 5.59 22.98
CA GLN A 61 -20.30 6.53 22.53
C GLN A 61 -18.93 5.86 22.47
N PHE A 62 -18.15 6.22 21.46
CA PHE A 62 -16.73 5.94 21.39
C PHE A 62 -15.97 7.26 21.25
N SER A 63 -14.79 7.32 21.87
CA SER A 63 -13.87 8.45 21.71
C SER A 63 -12.45 7.95 21.61
N GLY A 64 -11.64 8.63 20.81
CA GLY A 64 -10.24 8.27 20.64
C GLY A 64 -9.53 9.25 19.74
N THR A 65 -8.38 8.84 19.22
CA THR A 65 -7.60 9.61 18.24
C THR A 65 -7.55 8.87 16.92
N VAL A 66 -7.58 9.61 15.82
CA VAL A 66 -7.27 9.13 14.47
C VAL A 66 -6.45 10.19 13.73
N TYR A 67 -5.26 9.84 13.25
CA TYR A 67 -4.38 10.76 12.53
C TYR A 67 -4.78 10.96 11.06
N GLU A 68 -5.46 9.98 10.48
CA GLU A 68 -6.06 9.99 9.16
C GLU A 68 -7.44 9.32 9.26
N PRO A 69 -8.38 9.63 8.34
CA PRO A 69 -9.63 8.91 8.30
C PRO A 69 -9.40 7.39 8.24
N ALA A 70 -10.05 6.65 9.12
CA ALA A 70 -9.84 5.21 9.30
C ALA A 70 -11.16 4.46 9.15
N LEU A 71 -11.23 3.53 8.21
CA LEU A 71 -12.40 2.66 8.07
C LEU A 71 -12.53 1.78 9.31
N ALA A 72 -13.68 1.87 9.98
CA ALA A 72 -14.00 1.15 11.18
C ALA A 72 -15.20 0.24 10.97
N GLN A 73 -15.14 -0.94 11.59
CA GLN A 73 -16.26 -1.87 11.70
C GLN A 73 -16.94 -1.66 13.05
N LEU A 74 -18.24 -1.42 13.00
CA LEU A 74 -19.11 -1.29 14.17
C LEU A 74 -20.02 -2.50 14.23
N VAL A 75 -19.98 -3.24 15.34
CA VAL A 75 -20.77 -4.46 15.54
C VAL A 75 -21.59 -4.34 16.81
N VAL A 76 -22.89 -4.60 16.72
CA VAL A 76 -23.81 -4.64 17.86
C VAL A 76 -24.04 -6.08 18.27
N ASP A 77 -23.67 -6.39 19.51
CA ASP A 77 -24.08 -7.60 20.21
C ASP A 77 -25.35 -7.30 21.02
N HIS A 78 -26.49 -7.67 20.46
CA HIS A 78 -27.82 -7.48 21.07
C HIS A 78 -27.99 -8.24 22.40
N THR A 79 -27.17 -9.26 22.65
CA THR A 79 -27.28 -10.10 23.86
C THR A 79 -26.31 -9.71 24.97
N GLY A 80 -25.28 -8.93 24.63
CA GLY A 80 -24.13 -8.64 25.49
C GLY A 80 -23.20 -9.83 25.74
N ASN A 81 -23.52 -10.99 25.15
CA ASN A 81 -22.70 -12.20 25.23
C ASN A 81 -21.96 -12.43 23.91
N SER A 82 -20.68 -12.03 23.89
CA SER A 82 -19.81 -12.10 22.72
C SER A 82 -19.69 -13.49 22.07
N SER A 83 -20.02 -14.56 22.80
CA SER A 83 -19.99 -15.94 22.30
C SER A 83 -21.24 -16.34 21.50
N LEU A 84 -22.26 -15.48 21.43
CA LEU A 84 -23.58 -15.77 20.84
C LEU A 84 -23.94 -14.88 19.64
N ILE A 85 -22.96 -14.18 19.03
CA ILE A 85 -23.22 -13.38 17.81
C ILE A 85 -23.60 -14.33 16.67
N ARG A 86 -24.90 -14.56 16.50
CA ARG A 86 -25.49 -15.46 15.48
C ARG A 86 -26.05 -14.71 14.28
N ASN A 87 -26.50 -13.47 14.49
CA ASN A 87 -26.89 -12.51 13.46
C ASN A 87 -26.09 -11.24 13.68
N VAL A 88 -25.20 -10.90 12.75
CA VAL A 88 -24.30 -9.76 12.91
C VAL A 88 -25.04 -8.50 12.49
N ASP A 89 -25.48 -7.70 13.47
CA ASP A 89 -25.90 -6.33 13.24
C ASP A 89 -24.64 -5.45 13.18
N GLU A 90 -24.16 -5.21 11.96
CA GLU A 90 -22.93 -4.48 11.70
C GLU A 90 -23.07 -3.44 10.60
N THR A 91 -22.17 -2.47 10.65
CA THR A 91 -21.92 -1.51 9.57
C THR A 91 -20.46 -1.10 9.55
N SER A 92 -20.04 -0.47 8.46
CA SER A 92 -18.74 0.16 8.33
C SER A 92 -18.92 1.67 8.25
N LEU A 93 -17.98 2.42 8.82
CA LEU A 93 -17.94 3.88 8.74
C LEU A 93 -16.50 4.38 8.88
N TYR A 94 -16.19 5.54 8.29
CA TYR A 94 -14.92 6.20 8.55
C TYR A 94 -14.96 6.94 9.88
N LEU A 95 -13.96 6.68 10.73
CA LEU A 95 -13.60 7.56 11.83
C LEU A 95 -12.74 8.68 11.28
N GLU A 96 -13.05 9.92 11.62
CA GLU A 96 -12.27 11.11 11.29
C GLU A 96 -12.27 12.07 12.48
N LYS A 97 -11.38 13.06 12.44
CA LYS A 97 -11.34 14.13 13.45
C LYS A 97 -12.69 14.84 13.50
N GLY A 98 -13.27 14.93 14.70
CA GLY A 98 -14.52 15.63 14.94
C GLY A 98 -15.61 14.75 15.56
N ILE A 99 -16.85 15.19 15.42
CA ILE A 99 -18.02 14.49 15.92
C ILE A 99 -18.63 13.72 14.76
N ILE A 100 -18.90 12.44 14.95
CA ILE A 100 -19.59 11.58 13.99
C ILE A 100 -20.83 11.07 14.69
N ASN A 101 -21.99 11.17 14.05
CA ASN A 101 -23.23 10.67 14.60
C ASN A 101 -23.74 9.50 13.76
N ILE A 102 -24.19 8.42 14.39
CA ILE A 102 -24.87 7.30 13.75
C ILE A 102 -26.23 7.08 14.40
N THR A 103 -27.31 7.21 13.64
CA THR A 103 -28.68 7.10 14.15
C THR A 103 -29.49 6.09 13.34
N GLY A 104 -30.12 5.13 14.02
CA GLY A 104 -30.89 4.05 13.40
C GLY A 104 -32.16 3.74 14.20
N LYS A 105 -33.18 3.20 13.53
CA LYS A 105 -34.44 2.83 14.17
C LYS A 105 -34.29 1.58 15.05
N ASP A 106 -33.56 0.59 14.57
CA ASP A 106 -33.47 -0.76 15.14
C ASP A 106 -32.11 -1.45 14.89
N SER A 107 -31.34 -1.01 13.90
CA SER A 107 -30.09 -1.65 13.48
C SER A 107 -29.05 -0.63 13.02
N VAL A 108 -27.77 -0.93 13.26
CA VAL A 108 -26.66 -0.13 12.73
C VAL A 108 -26.48 -0.31 11.23
N LYS A 109 -26.91 -1.45 10.67
CA LYS A 109 -26.84 -1.75 9.24
C LYS A 109 -27.64 -0.77 8.37
N THR A 110 -28.76 -0.28 8.89
CA THR A 110 -29.66 0.67 8.20
C THR A 110 -29.57 2.08 8.78
N ALA A 111 -28.63 2.31 9.71
CA ALA A 111 -28.45 3.59 10.36
C ALA A 111 -27.89 4.64 9.40
N VAL A 112 -28.21 5.89 9.68
CA VAL A 112 -27.72 7.06 8.94
C VAL A 112 -26.55 7.67 9.70
N ILE A 113 -25.45 7.89 8.99
CA ILE A 113 -24.27 8.59 9.49
C ILE A 113 -24.37 10.07 9.11
N THR A 114 -24.11 10.97 10.06
CA THR A 114 -24.11 12.43 9.85
C THR A 114 -22.90 13.07 10.53
N ASP A 115 -22.67 14.35 10.21
CA ASP A 115 -21.60 15.19 10.76
C ASP A 115 -20.19 14.69 10.41
N SER A 116 -20.09 13.90 9.34
CA SER A 116 -18.83 13.33 8.86
C SER A 116 -18.71 13.52 7.35
N ARG A 117 -17.77 14.38 6.96
CA ARG A 117 -17.49 14.68 5.55
C ARG A 117 -17.03 13.42 4.80
N VAL A 118 -16.17 12.59 5.41
CA VAL A 118 -15.64 11.41 4.72
C VAL A 118 -16.72 10.36 4.49
N ASN A 119 -17.63 10.12 5.45
CA ASN A 119 -18.75 9.20 5.25
C ASN A 119 -19.78 9.76 4.25
N GLU A 120 -20.02 11.07 4.24
CA GLU A 120 -20.88 11.70 3.22
C GLU A 120 -20.30 11.57 1.81
N ASP A 121 -19.00 11.76 1.66
CA ASP A 121 -18.28 11.61 0.39
C ASP A 121 -18.27 10.16 -0.08
N GLU A 122 -18.11 9.19 0.84
CA GLU A 122 -18.18 7.76 0.55
C GLU A 122 -19.56 7.41 -0.01
N LYS A 123 -20.63 7.81 0.70
CA LYS A 123 -22.01 7.56 0.27
C LYS A 123 -22.31 8.17 -1.11
N LYS A 124 -21.81 9.38 -1.39
CA LYS A 124 -21.94 10.01 -2.71
C LYS A 124 -21.22 9.20 -3.79
N TYR A 125 -20.02 8.71 -3.50
CA TYR A 125 -19.25 7.87 -4.42
C TYR A 125 -19.92 6.51 -4.66
N GLU A 126 -20.38 5.84 -3.61
CA GLU A 126 -21.12 4.57 -3.70
C GLU A 126 -22.35 4.71 -4.59
N ALA A 127 -23.15 5.77 -4.41
CA ALA A 127 -24.31 6.05 -5.24
C ALA A 127 -23.98 6.23 -6.74
N MET A 128 -22.75 6.60 -7.09
CA MET A 128 -22.29 6.66 -8.49
C MET A 128 -21.89 5.29 -9.04
N ILE A 129 -21.36 4.41 -8.19
CA ILE A 129 -20.78 3.11 -8.59
C ILE A 129 -21.83 1.99 -8.55
N ASP A 130 -22.72 1.99 -7.57
CA ASP A 130 -23.73 0.94 -7.34
C ASP A 130 -24.55 0.58 -8.60
N PRO A 131 -25.06 1.54 -9.40
CA PRO A 131 -25.81 1.22 -10.61
C PRO A 131 -24.98 0.47 -11.67
N VAL A 132 -23.64 0.59 -11.59
CA VAL A 132 -22.70 0.06 -12.58
C VAL A 132 -22.16 -1.31 -12.15
N LEU A 133 -22.13 -1.62 -10.85
CA LEU A 133 -21.56 -2.87 -10.31
C LEU A 133 -22.19 -4.15 -10.89
N GLN A 134 -23.45 -4.09 -11.32
CA GLN A 134 -24.18 -5.26 -11.84
C GLN A 134 -24.01 -5.47 -13.36
N SER A 135 -23.23 -4.63 -14.06
CA SER A 135 -23.23 -4.55 -15.53
C SER A 135 -22.12 -5.36 -16.26
N GLY A 136 -21.44 -6.30 -15.61
CA GLY A 136 -20.50 -7.22 -16.28
C GLY A 136 -19.19 -6.56 -16.75
N ALA A 137 -18.58 -6.96 -17.87
CA ALA A 137 -17.24 -6.48 -18.26
C ALA A 137 -17.17 -4.97 -18.57
N ASP A 138 -18.25 -4.38 -19.09
CA ASP A 138 -18.38 -2.94 -19.33
C ASP A 138 -18.36 -2.11 -18.03
N SER A 139 -18.71 -2.74 -16.90
CA SER A 139 -18.67 -2.09 -15.59
C SER A 139 -17.27 -1.59 -15.24
N ARG A 140 -16.21 -2.37 -15.52
CA ARG A 140 -14.84 -2.00 -15.11
C ARG A 140 -14.35 -0.73 -15.77
N LYS A 141 -14.64 -0.57 -17.06
CA LYS A 141 -14.27 0.65 -17.81
C LYS A 141 -15.07 1.85 -17.29
N LYS A 142 -16.38 1.70 -17.13
CA LYS A 142 -17.27 2.76 -16.61
C LYS A 142 -16.90 3.16 -15.18
N ILE A 143 -16.63 2.19 -14.30
CA ILE A 143 -16.17 2.40 -12.94
C ILE A 143 -14.86 3.21 -12.95
N ARG A 144 -13.89 2.85 -13.81
CA ARG A 144 -12.64 3.60 -13.95
C ARG A 144 -12.89 5.05 -14.37
N GLU A 145 -13.79 5.29 -15.32
CA GLU A 145 -14.16 6.64 -15.75
C GLU A 145 -14.80 7.43 -14.61
N ILE A 146 -15.74 6.83 -13.87
CA ILE A 146 -16.35 7.45 -12.68
C ILE A 146 -15.29 7.78 -11.63
N GLN A 147 -14.40 6.83 -11.34
CA GLN A 147 -13.31 6.99 -10.37
C GLN A 147 -12.37 8.14 -10.72
N GLN A 148 -11.92 8.23 -11.98
CA GLN A 148 -11.04 9.31 -12.43
C GLN A 148 -11.74 10.67 -12.38
N ASN A 149 -13.00 10.73 -12.83
CA ASN A 149 -13.80 11.95 -12.77
C ASN A 149 -14.06 12.40 -11.32
N TYR A 150 -14.37 11.46 -10.42
CA TYR A 150 -14.57 11.75 -9.01
C TYR A 150 -13.31 12.36 -8.40
N ILE A 151 -12.14 11.77 -8.63
CA ILE A 151 -10.86 12.31 -8.13
C ILE A 151 -10.65 13.75 -8.62
N GLN A 152 -10.87 14.00 -9.91
CA GLN A 152 -10.67 15.33 -10.52
C GLN A 152 -11.63 16.39 -9.97
N GLN A 153 -12.87 16.01 -9.62
CA GLN A 153 -13.89 16.92 -9.12
C GLN A 153 -13.84 17.11 -7.60
N ASN A 154 -13.23 16.18 -6.87
CA ASN A 154 -13.23 16.13 -5.40
C ASN A 154 -11.81 15.98 -4.86
N ALA A 155 -10.90 16.86 -5.30
CA ALA A 155 -9.47 16.78 -5.01
C ALA A 155 -9.09 16.81 -3.52
N ASP A 156 -9.96 17.30 -2.64
CA ASP A 156 -9.78 17.39 -1.19
C ASP A 156 -10.53 16.30 -0.41
N SER A 157 -11.27 15.43 -1.10
CA SER A 157 -11.97 14.30 -0.49
C SER A 157 -11.01 13.15 -0.19
N TYR A 158 -11.05 12.62 1.04
CA TYR A 158 -10.28 11.43 1.40
C TYR A 158 -10.63 10.22 0.53
N ILE A 159 -11.87 10.16 0.03
CA ILE A 159 -12.34 9.12 -0.88
C ILE A 159 -11.59 9.17 -2.21
N SER A 160 -11.23 10.36 -2.71
CA SER A 160 -10.38 10.49 -3.90
C SER A 160 -9.01 9.86 -3.70
N LEU A 161 -8.40 10.01 -2.52
CA LEU A 161 -7.14 9.34 -2.20
C LEU A 161 -7.30 7.80 -2.14
N GLN A 162 -8.40 7.30 -1.56
CA GLN A 162 -8.68 5.86 -1.51
C GLN A 162 -8.94 5.27 -2.91
N ILE A 163 -9.70 5.96 -3.75
CA ILE A 163 -9.92 5.58 -5.15
C ILE A 163 -8.59 5.54 -5.88
N LEU A 164 -7.73 6.57 -5.71
CA LEU A 164 -6.44 6.58 -6.39
C LEU A 164 -5.53 5.45 -5.91
N LEU A 165 -5.56 5.11 -4.62
CA LEU A 165 -4.86 3.95 -4.08
C LEU A 165 -5.36 2.64 -4.73
N GLN A 166 -6.67 2.49 -4.95
CA GLN A 166 -7.23 1.35 -5.66
C GLN A 166 -6.79 1.32 -7.13
N LEU A 167 -6.88 2.45 -7.84
CA LEU A 167 -6.43 2.58 -9.23
C LEU A 167 -4.94 2.25 -9.37
N SER A 168 -4.12 2.61 -8.39
CA SER A 168 -2.68 2.30 -8.40
C SER A 168 -2.37 0.80 -8.40
N ARG A 169 -3.31 -0.04 -7.93
CA ARG A 169 -3.20 -1.50 -7.90
C ARG A 169 -3.86 -2.19 -9.10
N SER A 170 -4.32 -1.40 -10.08
CA SER A 170 -4.95 -1.87 -11.31
C SER A 170 -4.02 -1.68 -12.52
N ASP A 171 -4.53 -1.91 -13.74
CA ASP A 171 -3.84 -1.73 -15.01
C ASP A 171 -3.74 -0.27 -15.48
N VAL A 172 -4.06 0.71 -14.63
CA VAL A 172 -3.92 2.13 -14.97
C VAL A 172 -2.44 2.52 -15.08
N ALA A 173 -2.09 3.20 -16.16
CA ALA A 173 -0.71 3.60 -16.44
C ALA A 173 -0.17 4.60 -15.41
N ALA A 174 1.11 4.46 -15.05
CA ALA A 174 1.77 5.30 -14.04
C ALA A 174 1.68 6.81 -14.33
N PRO A 175 1.84 7.30 -15.58
CA PRO A 175 1.65 8.72 -15.90
C PRO A 175 0.24 9.24 -15.60
N THR A 176 -0.79 8.43 -15.83
CA THR A 176 -2.18 8.78 -15.50
C THR A 176 -2.38 8.84 -13.99
N LEU A 177 -1.82 7.88 -13.24
CA LEU A 177 -1.85 7.91 -11.78
C LEU A 177 -1.16 9.16 -11.22
N LYS A 178 -0.03 9.56 -11.81
CA LYS A 178 0.71 10.77 -11.44
C LYS A 178 -0.10 12.04 -11.68
N GLN A 179 -0.75 12.15 -12.83
CA GLN A 179 -1.63 13.28 -13.11
C GLN A 179 -2.77 13.40 -12.08
N LEU A 180 -3.39 12.27 -11.71
CA LEU A 180 -4.45 12.25 -10.69
C LEU A 180 -3.90 12.59 -9.29
N TYR A 181 -2.73 12.06 -8.94
CA TYR A 181 -2.05 12.34 -7.67
C TYR A 181 -1.70 13.82 -7.52
N ASP A 182 -1.11 14.42 -8.57
CA ASP A 182 -0.73 15.83 -8.60
C ASP A 182 -1.94 16.76 -8.47
N GLY A 183 -3.11 16.30 -8.92
CA GLY A 183 -4.38 17.01 -8.80
C GLY A 183 -5.02 16.93 -7.40
N LEU A 184 -4.57 16.00 -6.53
CA LEU A 184 -5.06 15.94 -5.14
C LEU A 184 -4.63 17.18 -4.35
N SER A 185 -5.41 17.53 -3.33
CA SER A 185 -5.04 18.58 -2.38
C SER A 185 -3.71 18.27 -1.68
N VAL A 186 -2.96 19.32 -1.34
CA VAL A 186 -1.68 19.21 -0.64
C VAL A 186 -1.83 18.50 0.72
N ASP A 187 -2.97 18.67 1.39
CA ASP A 187 -3.27 17.98 2.66
C ASP A 187 -3.34 16.46 2.45
N LEU A 188 -4.04 15.99 1.41
CA LEU A 188 -4.11 14.57 1.08
C LEU A 188 -2.75 14.02 0.65
N GLN A 189 -2.00 14.75 -0.17
CA GLN A 189 -0.63 14.35 -0.56
C GLN A 189 0.30 14.24 0.66
N ASN A 190 0.05 15.01 1.73
CA ASN A 190 0.86 15.01 2.95
C ASN A 190 0.46 13.99 4.01
N THR A 191 -0.68 13.31 3.86
CA THR A 191 -1.02 12.13 4.67
C THR A 191 0.05 11.05 4.49
N SER A 192 0.20 10.15 5.47
CA SER A 192 1.05 8.95 5.38
C SER A 192 0.67 8.12 4.16
N THR A 193 -0.63 7.94 3.92
CA THR A 193 -1.16 7.23 2.75
C THR A 193 -0.79 7.92 1.45
N GLY A 194 -1.01 9.24 1.36
CA GLY A 194 -0.65 10.06 0.21
C GLY A 194 0.83 10.02 -0.11
N LYS A 195 1.71 10.22 0.88
CA LYS A 195 3.17 10.16 0.70
C LYS A 195 3.63 8.80 0.19
N LYS A 196 3.13 7.70 0.78
CA LYS A 196 3.45 6.33 0.33
C LYS A 196 2.99 6.10 -1.12
N LEU A 197 1.79 6.57 -1.46
CA LEU A 197 1.24 6.46 -2.81
C LEU A 197 2.05 7.27 -3.82
N GLY A 198 2.39 8.53 -3.51
CA GLY A 198 3.23 9.37 -4.36
C GLY A 198 4.60 8.75 -4.61
N GLN A 199 5.27 8.27 -3.57
CA GLN A 199 6.55 7.55 -3.70
C GLN A 199 6.43 6.32 -4.62
N SER A 200 5.35 5.56 -4.46
CA SER A 200 5.08 4.37 -5.25
C SER A 200 4.80 4.69 -6.72
N ILE A 201 4.07 5.77 -7.01
CA ILE A 201 3.83 6.26 -8.37
C ILE A 201 5.15 6.71 -9.02
N GLU A 202 5.98 7.46 -8.31
CA GLU A 202 7.29 7.90 -8.80
C GLU A 202 8.22 6.72 -9.11
N ALA A 203 8.29 5.73 -8.23
CA ALA A 203 9.06 4.51 -8.47
C ALA A 203 8.52 3.70 -9.67
N SER A 204 7.20 3.66 -9.86
CA SER A 204 6.57 3.02 -11.02
C SER A 204 6.94 3.73 -12.33
N ILE A 205 6.95 5.08 -12.34
CA ILE A 205 7.41 5.90 -13.47
C ILE A 205 8.89 5.65 -13.75
N ALA A 206 9.73 5.69 -12.71
CA ALA A 206 11.18 5.50 -12.82
C ALA A 206 11.55 4.11 -13.37
N THR A 207 10.66 3.13 -13.24
CA THR A 207 10.89 1.75 -13.69
C THR A 207 10.00 1.32 -14.86
N MET A 208 9.51 2.27 -15.66
CA MET A 208 8.82 1.95 -16.91
C MET A 208 9.77 1.36 -17.96
N ILE A 209 9.22 0.60 -18.90
CA ILE A 209 9.99 0.17 -20.07
C ILE A 209 10.47 1.42 -20.82
N GLY A 210 11.76 1.46 -21.14
CA GLY A 210 12.41 2.57 -21.82
C GLY A 210 13.19 3.51 -20.90
N THR A 211 13.04 3.41 -19.57
CA THR A 211 13.78 4.25 -18.60
C THR A 211 15.10 3.61 -18.17
N MET A 212 16.01 4.43 -17.63
CA MET A 212 17.22 3.94 -16.99
C MET A 212 16.86 3.26 -15.68
N ALA A 213 17.33 2.03 -15.49
CA ALA A 213 17.10 1.27 -14.28
C ALA A 213 17.74 2.00 -13.07
N PRO A 214 16.96 2.33 -12.02
CA PRO A 214 17.49 2.96 -10.81
C PRO A 214 18.62 2.14 -10.20
N VAL A 215 19.79 2.76 -10.00
CA VAL A 215 20.95 2.08 -9.42
C VAL A 215 20.80 1.96 -7.90
N PHE A 216 21.21 0.82 -7.36
CA PHE A 216 21.25 0.56 -5.93
C PHE A 216 22.46 -0.30 -5.58
N THR A 217 22.81 -0.34 -4.29
CA THR A 217 23.81 -1.24 -3.74
C THR A 217 23.18 -2.04 -2.61
N GLN A 218 23.37 -3.37 -2.63
CA GLN A 218 23.00 -4.27 -1.55
C GLN A 218 24.09 -5.32 -1.37
N ASN A 219 24.15 -5.89 -0.16
CA ASN A 219 25.15 -6.88 0.17
C ASN A 219 24.79 -8.25 -0.42
N ASP A 220 25.79 -8.96 -0.91
CA ASP A 220 25.66 -10.36 -1.32
C ASP A 220 25.65 -11.32 -0.12
N VAL A 221 25.61 -12.61 -0.42
CA VAL A 221 25.64 -13.69 0.58
C VAL A 221 26.86 -13.66 1.51
N ASN A 222 27.97 -13.08 1.06
CA ASN A 222 29.23 -12.94 1.79
C ASN A 222 29.40 -11.54 2.40
N ASP A 223 28.30 -10.76 2.48
CA ASP A 223 28.28 -9.39 2.99
C ASP A 223 29.12 -8.40 2.17
N LYS A 224 29.44 -8.74 0.91
CA LYS A 224 30.13 -7.84 -0.02
C LYS A 224 29.10 -6.92 -0.70
N PRO A 225 29.34 -5.59 -0.74
CA PRO A 225 28.46 -4.68 -1.45
C PRO A 225 28.53 -4.94 -2.97
N ILE A 226 27.36 -5.08 -3.59
CA ILE A 226 27.17 -5.25 -5.04
C ILE A 226 26.34 -4.09 -5.55
N ASN A 227 26.85 -3.36 -6.55
CA ASN A 227 26.13 -2.27 -7.20
C ASN A 227 25.53 -2.74 -8.53
N LEU A 228 24.25 -2.44 -8.79
CA LEU A 228 23.61 -2.77 -10.07
C LEU A 228 24.35 -2.16 -11.28
N ALA A 229 25.00 -1.00 -11.10
CA ALA A 229 25.79 -0.36 -12.15
C ALA A 229 27.01 -1.19 -12.58
N ASP A 230 27.53 -2.08 -11.73
CA ASP A 230 28.69 -2.94 -12.05
C ASP A 230 28.38 -3.97 -13.14
N PHE A 231 27.09 -4.15 -13.45
CA PHE A 231 26.62 -5.08 -14.49
C PHE A 231 26.40 -4.42 -15.86
N ARG A 232 26.71 -3.13 -16.02
CA ARG A 232 26.67 -2.45 -17.34
C ARG A 232 27.54 -3.21 -18.35
N GLY A 233 27.13 -3.18 -19.61
CA GLY A 233 27.71 -4.01 -20.67
C GLY A 233 27.08 -5.41 -20.81
N LYS A 234 26.22 -5.82 -19.86
CA LYS A 234 25.47 -7.07 -19.93
C LYS A 234 23.97 -6.82 -20.00
N TYR A 235 23.23 -7.76 -20.58
CA TYR A 235 21.81 -7.90 -20.30
C TYR A 235 21.65 -8.48 -18.89
N VAL A 236 20.85 -7.83 -18.06
CA VAL A 236 20.63 -8.23 -16.66
C VAL A 236 19.16 -8.50 -16.45
N LEU A 237 18.81 -9.72 -16.06
CA LEU A 237 17.51 -9.98 -15.45
C LEU A 237 17.61 -9.63 -13.96
N LEU A 238 17.11 -8.45 -13.58
CA LEU A 238 16.96 -8.07 -12.18
C LEU A 238 15.69 -8.72 -11.63
N ASP A 239 15.86 -9.69 -10.74
CA ASP A 239 14.80 -10.52 -10.19
C ASP A 239 14.56 -10.19 -8.71
N PHE A 240 13.30 -10.06 -8.31
CA PHE A 240 12.88 -9.90 -6.92
C PHE A 240 12.11 -11.13 -6.48
N TRP A 241 12.63 -11.81 -5.45
CA TRP A 241 12.13 -13.10 -4.99
C TRP A 241 12.27 -13.25 -3.47
N ALA A 242 11.88 -14.40 -2.92
CA ALA A 242 12.20 -14.75 -1.54
C ALA A 242 12.17 -16.27 -1.33
N SER A 243 12.88 -16.76 -0.31
CA SER A 243 12.93 -18.19 0.01
C SER A 243 11.56 -18.80 0.32
N TRP A 244 10.67 -18.00 0.91
CA TRP A 244 9.31 -18.35 1.32
C TRP A 244 8.26 -18.20 0.19
N CYS A 245 8.64 -17.66 -0.97
CA CYS A 245 7.73 -17.41 -2.08
C CYS A 245 7.61 -18.64 -2.99
N GLY A 246 6.58 -19.46 -2.78
CA GLY A 246 6.31 -20.66 -3.59
C GLY A 246 6.35 -20.42 -5.11
N PRO A 247 5.61 -19.43 -5.66
CA PRO A 247 5.65 -19.11 -7.09
C PRO A 247 7.03 -18.69 -7.60
N CYS A 248 7.85 -18.03 -6.78
CA CYS A 248 9.23 -17.68 -7.14
C CYS A 248 10.07 -18.95 -7.30
N ARG A 249 10.00 -19.86 -6.32
CA ARG A 249 10.71 -21.15 -6.33
C ARG A 249 10.30 -22.01 -7.52
N ALA A 250 9.04 -21.94 -7.94
CA ALA A 250 8.54 -22.64 -9.13
C ALA A 250 9.08 -22.06 -10.45
N GLU A 251 9.41 -20.76 -10.48
CA GLU A 251 9.98 -20.10 -11.67
C GLU A 251 11.51 -20.23 -11.76
N ASN A 252 12.20 -20.41 -10.62
CA ASN A 252 13.66 -20.56 -10.56
C ASN A 252 14.26 -21.57 -11.56
N PRO A 253 13.67 -22.76 -11.83
CA PRO A 253 14.17 -23.66 -12.88
C PRO A 253 14.24 -23.03 -14.27
N ASN A 254 13.29 -22.15 -14.63
CA ASN A 254 13.32 -21.41 -15.90
C ASN A 254 14.47 -20.40 -15.93
N TYR A 255 14.75 -19.75 -14.80
CA TYR A 255 15.88 -18.82 -14.66
C TYR A 255 17.23 -19.55 -14.73
N VAL A 256 17.37 -20.71 -14.09
CA VAL A 256 18.56 -21.56 -14.22
C VAL A 256 18.80 -21.99 -15.66
N LYS A 257 17.74 -22.43 -16.37
CA LYS A 257 17.82 -22.79 -17.79
C LYS A 257 18.25 -21.60 -18.64
N ALA A 258 17.68 -20.42 -18.42
CA ALA A 258 18.05 -19.19 -19.14
C ALA A 258 19.49 -18.77 -18.85
N TYR A 259 19.90 -18.75 -17.59
CA TYR A 259 21.25 -18.40 -17.17
C TYR A 259 22.27 -19.32 -17.83
N ASN A 260 22.11 -20.64 -17.73
CA ASN A 260 23.05 -21.58 -18.33
C ASN A 260 23.12 -21.49 -19.85
N LYS A 261 22.02 -21.14 -20.52
CA LYS A 261 22.01 -20.98 -21.99
C LYS A 261 22.68 -19.69 -22.47
N TYR A 262 22.58 -18.61 -21.69
CA TYR A 262 22.96 -17.26 -22.15
C TYR A 262 24.11 -16.62 -21.37
N LYS A 263 24.61 -17.20 -20.26
CA LYS A 263 25.67 -16.61 -19.43
C LYS A 263 26.95 -16.23 -20.19
N ASP A 264 27.29 -17.00 -21.22
CA ASP A 264 28.46 -16.74 -22.08
C ASP A 264 28.14 -15.79 -23.27
N LYS A 265 26.90 -15.27 -23.33
CA LYS A 265 26.41 -14.35 -24.36
C LYS A 265 26.08 -12.96 -23.78
N ASN A 266 26.89 -12.45 -22.85
CA ASN A 266 26.66 -11.16 -22.16
C ASN A 266 25.31 -11.08 -21.41
N PHE A 267 24.79 -12.19 -20.90
CA PHE A 267 23.60 -12.22 -20.05
C PHE A 267 23.97 -12.61 -18.62
N THR A 268 23.26 -12.06 -17.64
CA THR A 268 23.33 -12.50 -16.25
C THR A 268 22.00 -12.23 -15.55
N ILE A 269 21.84 -12.83 -14.38
CA ILE A 269 20.74 -12.54 -13.46
C ILE A 269 21.34 -11.88 -12.21
N LEU A 270 20.65 -10.91 -11.64
CA LEU A 270 20.91 -10.37 -10.31
C LEU A 270 19.61 -10.51 -9.52
N SER A 271 19.62 -11.33 -8.48
CA SER A 271 18.43 -11.58 -7.68
C SER A 271 18.51 -10.85 -6.34
N VAL A 272 17.46 -10.11 -6.03
CA VAL A 272 17.23 -9.40 -4.77
C VAL A 272 16.24 -10.21 -3.94
N SER A 273 16.68 -10.69 -2.77
CA SER A 273 15.80 -11.41 -1.85
C SER A 273 15.05 -10.46 -0.90
N LEU A 274 13.75 -10.70 -0.74
CA LEU A 274 12.85 -10.10 0.25
C LEU A 274 12.68 -11.02 1.48
N ASP A 275 13.70 -11.81 1.82
CA ASP A 275 13.70 -12.55 3.08
C ASP A 275 13.66 -11.61 4.30
N ARG A 276 13.13 -12.12 5.41
CA ARG A 276 12.91 -11.35 6.64
C ARG A 276 14.20 -11.17 7.46
N PRO A 277 14.23 -10.23 8.41
CA PRO A 277 15.33 -10.13 9.36
C PRO A 277 15.54 -11.47 10.07
N GLY A 278 16.80 -11.91 10.16
CA GLY A 278 17.16 -13.20 10.77
C GLY A 278 16.84 -14.44 9.93
N LYS A 279 16.53 -14.31 8.63
CA LYS A 279 16.26 -15.44 7.71
C LYS A 279 17.34 -15.66 6.63
N LYS A 280 18.58 -15.22 6.89
CA LYS A 280 19.74 -15.45 5.99
C LYS A 280 19.92 -16.94 5.68
N ASP A 281 19.83 -17.83 6.67
CA ASP A 281 20.03 -19.27 6.46
C ASP A 281 18.97 -19.90 5.54
N ALA A 282 17.71 -19.48 5.67
CA ALA A 282 16.63 -19.95 4.79
C ALA A 282 16.85 -19.48 3.34
N TRP A 283 17.31 -18.24 3.17
CA TRP A 283 17.70 -17.69 1.86
C TRP A 283 18.86 -18.49 1.24
N LEU A 284 19.93 -18.73 1.99
CA LEU A 284 21.09 -19.51 1.52
C LEU A 284 20.72 -20.97 1.19
N ALA A 285 19.89 -21.59 2.01
CA ALA A 285 19.40 -22.94 1.76
C ALA A 285 18.57 -23.00 0.47
N ALA A 286 17.72 -22.00 0.23
CA ALA A 286 16.93 -21.91 -1.01
C ALA A 286 17.81 -21.67 -2.24
N ILE A 287 18.81 -20.79 -2.15
CA ILE A 287 19.80 -20.56 -3.23
C ILE A 287 20.46 -21.89 -3.62
N LYS A 288 20.96 -22.64 -2.63
CA LYS A 288 21.63 -23.92 -2.87
C LYS A 288 20.68 -24.97 -3.43
N HIS A 289 19.49 -25.09 -2.85
CA HIS A 289 18.49 -26.08 -3.28
C HIS A 289 18.06 -25.86 -4.74
N ASP A 290 17.89 -24.61 -5.14
CA ASP A 290 17.40 -24.28 -6.48
C ASP A 290 18.50 -24.08 -7.53
N GLY A 291 19.78 -24.17 -7.13
CA GLY A 291 20.91 -24.00 -8.05
C GLY A 291 21.05 -22.58 -8.60
N LEU A 292 20.79 -21.56 -7.77
CA LEU A 292 20.86 -20.15 -8.19
C LEU A 292 22.30 -19.64 -8.16
N GLU A 293 23.07 -19.98 -9.20
CA GLU A 293 24.53 -19.74 -9.25
C GLU A 293 24.94 -18.30 -9.57
N TRP A 294 23.99 -17.43 -9.90
CA TRP A 294 24.25 -16.01 -10.17
C TRP A 294 24.29 -15.16 -8.90
N THR A 295 24.62 -13.87 -9.04
CA THR A 295 24.72 -12.96 -7.89
C THR A 295 23.38 -12.80 -7.17
N GLN A 296 23.42 -13.00 -5.86
CA GLN A 296 22.27 -12.89 -4.95
C GLN A 296 22.57 -11.79 -3.94
N VAL A 297 21.63 -10.86 -3.73
CA VAL A 297 21.76 -9.76 -2.77
C VAL A 297 20.52 -9.61 -1.90
N SER A 298 20.67 -9.05 -0.70
CA SER A 298 19.54 -8.70 0.17
C SER A 298 19.97 -7.73 1.26
N ASP A 299 19.02 -6.92 1.74
CA ASP A 299 19.13 -6.23 3.03
C ASP A 299 18.36 -6.93 4.16
N LEU A 300 17.70 -8.05 3.86
CA LEU A 300 16.86 -8.86 4.76
C LEU A 300 15.76 -8.06 5.45
N LYS A 301 15.21 -7.02 4.80
CA LYS A 301 14.16 -6.17 5.38
C LYS A 301 12.75 -6.50 4.92
N PHE A 302 12.52 -7.67 4.34
CA PHE A 302 11.18 -8.05 3.84
C PHE A 302 10.65 -6.99 2.84
N TRP A 303 9.40 -6.54 2.96
CA TRP A 303 8.84 -5.47 2.12
C TRP A 303 9.42 -4.07 2.40
N ASP A 304 10.23 -3.91 3.45
CA ASP A 304 11.02 -2.70 3.69
C ASP A 304 12.38 -2.71 2.95
N ASN A 305 12.60 -3.70 2.06
CA ASN A 305 13.79 -3.79 1.22
C ASN A 305 13.94 -2.54 0.34
N ALA A 306 15.11 -1.90 0.41
CA ALA A 306 15.35 -0.61 -0.24
C ALA A 306 15.26 -0.69 -1.77
N ALA A 307 15.79 -1.77 -2.37
CA ALA A 307 15.71 -1.99 -3.82
C ALA A 307 14.26 -2.30 -4.25
N ALA A 308 13.52 -3.11 -3.48
CA ALA A 308 12.11 -3.41 -3.75
C ALA A 308 11.25 -2.13 -3.76
N LYS A 309 11.47 -1.23 -2.79
CA LYS A 309 10.80 0.07 -2.75
C LYS A 309 11.18 0.97 -3.94
N LEU A 310 12.47 1.03 -4.26
CA LEU A 310 12.98 1.82 -5.38
C LEU A 310 12.39 1.36 -6.72
N TYR A 311 12.07 0.07 -6.84
CA TYR A 311 11.49 -0.54 -8.04
C TYR A 311 9.97 -0.72 -8.00
N ASP A 312 9.29 -0.20 -6.98
CA ASP A 312 7.86 -0.38 -6.75
C ASP A 312 7.41 -1.86 -6.81
N VAL A 313 8.20 -2.74 -6.18
CA VAL A 313 7.92 -4.18 -6.10
C VAL A 313 6.89 -4.44 -5.01
N ARG A 314 5.65 -4.70 -5.43
CA ARG A 314 4.49 -4.90 -4.53
C ARG A 314 4.09 -6.36 -4.36
N SER A 315 4.68 -7.24 -5.17
CA SER A 315 4.47 -8.68 -5.13
C SER A 315 5.69 -9.38 -5.70
N VAL A 316 5.96 -10.61 -5.25
CA VAL A 316 7.02 -11.45 -5.82
C VAL A 316 6.41 -12.75 -6.36
N PRO A 317 6.94 -13.32 -7.46
CA PRO A 317 8.14 -12.87 -8.18
C PRO A 317 7.86 -11.63 -9.05
N GLN A 318 8.84 -10.74 -9.19
CA GLN A 318 8.77 -9.60 -10.11
C GLN A 318 10.16 -9.37 -10.68
N ASN A 319 10.27 -9.10 -11.98
CA ASN A 319 11.57 -8.89 -12.61
C ASN A 319 11.55 -7.76 -13.66
N PHE A 320 12.75 -7.28 -13.95
CA PHE A 320 13.04 -6.25 -14.94
C PHE A 320 14.21 -6.77 -15.79
N LEU A 321 14.01 -6.82 -17.10
CA LEU A 321 15.11 -7.08 -18.03
C LEU A 321 15.74 -5.75 -18.41
N ILE A 322 17.04 -5.62 -18.14
CA ILE A 322 17.84 -4.43 -18.34
C ILE A 322 18.84 -4.70 -19.46
N ASP A 323 19.00 -3.77 -20.40
CA ASP A 323 19.96 -3.87 -21.50
C ASP A 323 21.39 -3.45 -21.08
N PRO A 324 22.41 -3.67 -21.94
CA PRO A 324 23.80 -3.31 -21.64
C PRO A 324 24.04 -1.83 -21.29
N THR A 325 23.18 -0.93 -21.77
CA THR A 325 23.27 0.51 -21.45
C THR A 325 22.74 0.81 -20.05
N GLY A 326 21.89 -0.07 -19.51
CA GLY A 326 21.20 0.11 -18.23
C GLY A 326 19.73 0.47 -18.35
N LYS A 327 19.13 0.36 -19.54
CA LYS A 327 17.73 0.69 -19.77
C LYS A 327 16.83 -0.54 -19.56
N ILE A 328 15.66 -0.35 -18.94
CA ILE A 328 14.66 -1.41 -18.77
C ILE A 328 13.99 -1.66 -20.12
N ILE A 329 14.03 -2.89 -20.61
CA ILE A 329 13.50 -3.30 -21.92
C ILE A 329 12.35 -4.31 -21.85
N ALA A 330 12.09 -4.87 -20.68
CA ALA A 330 10.91 -5.69 -20.37
C ALA A 330 10.71 -5.83 -18.86
N LYS A 331 9.51 -6.24 -18.44
CA LYS A 331 9.14 -6.48 -17.04
C LYS A 331 8.33 -7.78 -16.93
N ASN A 332 8.34 -8.40 -15.76
CA ASN A 332 7.49 -9.54 -15.41
C ASN A 332 7.59 -10.75 -16.36
N LEU A 333 8.78 -11.02 -16.88
CA LEU A 333 9.02 -12.14 -17.79
C LEU A 333 9.03 -13.47 -17.01
N ARG A 334 8.23 -14.44 -17.45
CA ARG A 334 8.17 -15.78 -16.84
C ARG A 334 8.01 -16.85 -17.91
N GLY A 335 8.49 -18.07 -17.65
CA GLY A 335 8.32 -19.24 -18.52
C GLY A 335 8.63 -18.95 -20.00
N ASP A 336 7.63 -19.14 -20.86
CA ASP A 336 7.76 -18.97 -22.30
C ASP A 336 8.04 -17.52 -22.71
N ASP A 337 7.50 -16.53 -21.99
CA ASP A 337 7.72 -15.12 -22.32
C ASP A 337 9.18 -14.71 -22.08
N LEU A 338 9.79 -15.21 -21.00
CA LEU A 338 11.23 -15.06 -20.78
C LEU A 338 12.02 -15.72 -21.92
N THR A 339 11.67 -16.96 -22.25
CA THR A 339 12.37 -17.74 -23.29
C THR A 339 12.32 -17.02 -24.64
N LYS A 340 11.14 -16.56 -25.06
CA LYS A 340 10.94 -15.83 -26.32
C LYS A 340 11.70 -14.50 -26.32
N LYS A 341 11.63 -13.74 -25.22
CA LYS A 341 12.30 -12.45 -25.13
C LYS A 341 13.82 -12.59 -25.21
N LEU A 342 14.42 -13.54 -24.49
CA LEU A 342 15.86 -13.77 -24.55
C LEU A 342 16.29 -14.33 -25.91
N ALA A 343 15.49 -15.21 -26.52
CA ALA A 343 15.75 -15.68 -27.88
C ALA A 343 15.82 -14.52 -28.89
N SER A 344 14.91 -13.53 -28.80
CA SER A 344 14.94 -12.37 -29.70
C SER A 344 16.16 -11.45 -29.55
N LEU A 345 16.93 -11.59 -28.45
CA LEU A 345 18.10 -10.75 -28.18
C LEU A 345 19.43 -11.43 -28.56
N PHE A 346 19.45 -12.77 -28.63
CA PHE A 346 20.68 -13.57 -28.69
C PHE A 346 20.72 -14.61 -29.82
N ASN A 347 19.67 -14.66 -30.64
CA ASN A 347 19.57 -15.54 -31.80
C ASN A 347 19.57 -14.74 -33.10
#